data_AF-A0A317IJH3-F1
#
_entry.id   AF-A0A317IJH3-F1
#
_cell.length_a   1.000
_cell.length_b   1.000
_cell.length_c   1.000
_cell.angle_alpha   90.00
_cell.angle_beta   90.00
_cell.angle_gamma   90.00
#
_symmetry.space_group_name_H-M   'P 1'
#
loop_
_entity.id
_entity.type
_entity.pdbx_description
1 polymer ?
#
loop_
_entity_poly.entity_id
_entity_poly.type
_entity_poly.pdbx_seq_one_letter_code
_entity_poly.pdbx_strand_id
1 'polypeptide(L)'
;MNILLSMFLLLMVAGMATVCVLWMMGDLTGEYSCVSPRLGMVRLSLFRKGEVLKGDLFYAHGTRLELITTGSVRQEDVNLSFGTPRDYPKKGVFRRVDLIGKFENGAIFGVLVDGGTPYPVNLHRNIIYSMVKRASSIFGG
;
A
#
# COMPACT_ATOMS: atom_id res chain seq x y z
N MET A 1 -43.72 -3.74 -17.46
CA MET A 1 -42.42 -3.13 -17.08
C MET A 1 -41.35 -3.91 -17.82
N ASN A 2 -40.70 -3.28 -18.80
CA ASN A 2 -40.07 -3.96 -19.93
C ASN A 2 -38.79 -4.70 -19.55
N ILE A 3 -38.73 -6.01 -19.82
CA ILE A 3 -37.55 -6.87 -19.61
C ILE A 3 -36.29 -6.25 -20.25
N LEU A 4 -36.46 -5.57 -21.38
CA LEU A 4 -35.39 -4.86 -22.09
C LEU A 4 -34.80 -3.69 -21.27
N LEU A 5 -35.65 -2.95 -20.55
CA LEU A 5 -35.23 -1.87 -19.66
C LEU A 5 -34.49 -2.42 -18.43
N SER A 6 -34.96 -3.55 -17.89
CA SER A 6 -34.32 -4.24 -16.76
C SER A 6 -32.94 -4.79 -17.12
N MET A 7 -32.78 -5.41 -18.30
CA MET A 7 -31.48 -5.87 -18.80
C MET A 7 -30.50 -4.71 -19.01
N PHE A 8 -30.97 -3.61 -19.60
CA PHE A 8 -30.12 -2.43 -19.82
C PHE A 8 -29.61 -1.82 -18.51
N LEU A 9 -30.49 -1.68 -17.51
CA LEU A 9 -30.10 -1.21 -16.17
C LEU A 9 -29.08 -2.12 -15.50
N LEU A 10 -29.26 -3.45 -15.59
CA LEU A 10 -28.34 -4.41 -14.99
C LEU A 10 -26.96 -4.36 -15.64
N LEU A 11 -26.88 -4.21 -16.96
CA LEU A 11 -25.62 -4.02 -17.68
C LEU A 11 -24.92 -2.71 -17.31
N MET A 12 -25.67 -1.61 -17.15
CA MET A 12 -25.12 -0.34 -16.68
C MET A 12 -24.52 -0.45 -15.28
N VAL A 13 -25.22 -1.11 -14.36
CA VAL A 13 -24.72 -1.34 -12.99
C VAL A 13 -23.46 -2.21 -13.00
N ALA A 14 -23.46 -3.31 -13.77
CA ALA A 14 -22.28 -4.18 -13.90
C ALA A 14 -21.08 -3.44 -14.53
N GLY A 15 -21.33 -2.59 -15.54
CA GLY A 15 -20.31 -1.76 -16.17
C GLY A 15 -19.68 -0.77 -15.20
N MET A 16 -20.51 -0.01 -14.46
CA MET A 16 -20.01 0.92 -13.44
C MET A 16 -19.25 0.20 -12.33
N ALA A 17 -19.76 -0.94 -11.84
CA ALA A 17 -19.07 -1.73 -10.84
C ALA A 17 -17.68 -2.17 -11.32
N THR A 18 -17.56 -2.60 -12.58
CA THR A 18 -16.29 -3.01 -13.17
C THR A 18 -15.30 -1.86 -13.25
N VAL A 19 -15.75 -0.67 -13.68
CA VAL A 19 -14.90 0.53 -13.74
C VAL A 19 -14.44 0.93 -12.34
N CYS A 20 -15.32 0.91 -11.34
CA CYS A 20 -14.96 1.19 -9.95
C CYS A 20 -13.91 0.20 -9.41
N VAL A 21 -14.07 -1.10 -9.70
CA VAL A 21 -13.10 -2.12 -9.28
C VAL A 21 -11.75 -1.91 -9.96
N LEU A 22 -11.72 -1.64 -11.27
CA LEU A 22 -10.48 -1.37 -12.00
C LEU A 22 -9.76 -0.13 -11.46
N TRP A 23 -10.51 0.94 -11.17
CA TRP A 23 -9.97 2.14 -10.51
C TRP A 23 -9.37 1.84 -9.13
N MET A 24 -10.00 0.96 -8.35
CA MET A 24 -9.48 0.54 -7.04
C MET A 24 -8.21 -0.31 -7.16
N MET A 25 -8.05 -1.08 -8.24
CA MET A 25 -6.87 -1.92 -8.45
C MET A 25 -5.64 -1.12 -8.91
N GLY A 26 -5.85 0.00 -9.62
CA GLY A 26 -4.77 0.84 -10.16
C GLY A 26 -4.16 1.87 -9.20
N ASP A 27 -4.70 2.04 -7.99
CA ASP A 27 -4.14 2.96 -6.99
C ASP A 27 -3.11 2.26 -6.10
N LEU A 28 -1.93 2.84 -5.88
CA LEU A 28 -0.85 2.27 -5.07
C LEU A 28 -1.24 2.09 -3.58
N THR A 29 -2.32 2.74 -3.12
CA THR A 29 -2.80 2.58 -1.74
C THR A 29 -3.32 1.16 -1.45
N GLY A 30 -3.17 0.73 -0.21
CA GLY A 30 -3.60 -0.58 0.25
C GLY A 30 -2.71 -1.13 1.35
N GLU A 31 -3.11 -2.29 1.84
CA GLU A 31 -2.33 -3.12 2.76
C GLU A 31 -1.64 -4.21 1.96
N TYR A 32 -0.33 -4.34 2.14
CA TYR A 32 0.49 -5.33 1.47
C TYR A 32 1.26 -6.13 2.50
N SER A 33 1.50 -7.40 2.20
CA SER A 33 2.30 -8.24 3.08
C SER A 33 3.06 -9.31 2.32
N CYS A 34 4.19 -9.72 2.87
CA CYS A 34 4.93 -10.89 2.43
C CYS A 34 5.65 -11.54 3.60
N VAL A 35 6.08 -12.79 3.41
CA VAL A 35 6.98 -13.47 4.35
C VAL A 35 8.33 -13.58 3.66
N SER A 36 9.34 -12.94 4.24
CA SER A 36 10.73 -13.01 3.78
C SER A 36 11.53 -13.92 4.72
N PRO A 37 12.34 -14.85 4.20
CA PRO A 37 13.18 -15.70 5.04
C PRO A 37 14.16 -14.94 5.95
N ARG A 38 14.59 -13.73 5.53
CA ARG A 38 15.59 -12.93 6.25
C ARG A 38 14.97 -11.84 7.13
N LEU A 39 13.81 -11.32 6.77
CA LEU A 39 13.14 -10.22 7.48
C LEU A 39 11.93 -10.67 8.30
N GLY A 40 11.48 -11.92 8.14
CA GLY A 40 10.24 -12.42 8.70
C GLY A 40 9.01 -11.85 7.97
N MET A 41 7.92 -11.64 8.71
CA MET A 41 6.72 -11.02 8.15
C MET A 41 6.96 -9.52 7.89
N VAL A 42 6.79 -9.12 6.64
CA VAL A 42 6.81 -7.72 6.20
C VAL A 42 5.38 -7.30 5.94
N ARG A 43 4.94 -6.18 6.53
CA ARG A 43 3.66 -5.54 6.27
C ARG A 43 3.89 -4.09 5.87
N LEU A 44 3.29 -3.69 4.77
CA LEU A 44 3.32 -2.34 4.25
C LEU A 44 1.89 -1.83 4.17
N SER A 45 1.63 -0.70 4.79
CA SER A 45 0.38 0.02 4.66
C SER A 45 0.62 1.31 3.91
N LEU A 46 -0.15 1.56 2.86
CA LEU A 46 -0.15 2.80 2.10
C LEU A 46 -1.56 3.37 2.06
N PHE A 47 -1.70 4.64 2.44
CA PHE A 47 -2.99 5.32 2.41
C PHE A 47 -2.79 6.78 2.02
N ARG A 48 -3.81 7.37 1.38
CA ARG A 48 -3.77 8.75 0.93
C ARG A 48 -4.52 9.63 1.93
N LYS A 49 -3.89 10.73 2.37
CA LYS A 49 -4.53 11.78 3.18
C LYS A 49 -4.52 13.07 2.37
N GLY A 50 -5.63 13.34 1.67
CA GLY A 50 -5.70 14.44 0.70
C GLY A 50 -4.88 14.11 -0.55
N GLU A 51 -3.92 14.96 -0.89
CA GLU A 51 -2.98 14.71 -2.01
C GLU A 51 -1.72 13.96 -1.58
N VAL A 52 -1.48 13.83 -0.28
CA VAL A 52 -0.26 13.26 0.27
C VAL A 52 -0.42 11.77 0.50
N LEU A 53 0.49 10.97 -0.07
CA LEU A 53 0.62 9.55 0.26
C LEU A 53 1.31 9.42 1.62
N LYS A 54 0.74 8.61 2.50
CA LYS A 54 1.31 8.21 3.79
C LYS A 54 1.42 6.70 3.83
N GLY A 55 2.27 6.21 4.72
CA GLY A 55 2.38 4.79 4.90
C GLY A 55 3.19 4.37 6.13
N ASP A 56 2.96 3.13 6.52
CA ASP A 56 3.67 2.46 7.59
C ASP A 56 4.32 1.19 7.03
N LEU A 57 5.57 0.96 7.39
CA LEU A 57 6.29 -0.27 7.10
C LEU A 57 6.63 -0.99 8.41
N PHE A 58 6.25 -2.26 8.49
CA PHE A 58 6.52 -3.13 9.61
C PHE A 58 7.30 -4.36 9.13
N TYR A 59 8.46 -4.59 9.70
CA TYR A 59 9.23 -5.81 9.49
C TYR A 59 10.19 -6.01 10.66
N ALA A 60 10.73 -7.23 10.82
CA ALA A 60 11.68 -7.59 11.88
C ALA A 60 11.26 -7.16 13.31
N HIS A 61 10.68 -8.10 14.07
CA HIS A 61 10.37 -7.96 15.51
C HIS A 61 9.58 -6.69 15.90
N GLY A 62 8.69 -6.20 15.03
CA GLY A 62 7.76 -5.12 15.36
C GLY A 62 8.32 -3.70 15.19
N THR A 63 9.43 -3.52 14.45
CA THR A 63 9.89 -2.18 14.09
C THR A 63 8.87 -1.53 13.15
N ARG A 64 8.21 -0.46 13.61
CA ARG A 64 7.35 0.39 12.78
C ARG A 64 8.16 1.56 12.23
N LEU A 65 8.13 1.74 10.93
CA LEU A 65 8.68 2.89 10.23
C LEU A 65 7.56 3.63 9.50
N GLU A 66 7.67 4.95 9.44
CA GLU A 66 6.72 5.83 8.75
C GLU A 66 7.32 6.33 7.45
N LEU A 67 6.47 6.53 6.44
CA LEU A 67 6.86 7.09 5.16
C LEU A 67 7.34 8.54 5.37
N ILE A 68 8.62 8.81 5.06
CA ILE A 68 9.27 10.12 5.20
C ILE A 68 9.19 10.89 3.89
N THR A 69 9.43 10.22 2.77
CA THR A 69 9.34 10.82 1.45
C THR A 69 8.80 9.83 0.44
N THR A 70 7.97 10.35 -0.44
CA THR A 70 7.69 9.73 -1.72
C THR A 70 8.71 10.27 -2.72
N GLY A 71 9.51 9.39 -3.33
CA GLY A 71 10.14 9.75 -4.60
C GLY A 71 9.07 10.10 -5.65
N SER A 72 9.46 10.28 -6.91
CA SER A 72 8.50 10.35 -8.00
C SER A 72 7.65 9.07 -7.99
N VAL A 73 6.44 9.13 -7.45
CA VAL A 73 5.45 8.04 -7.56
C VAL A 73 4.87 8.16 -8.96
N ARG A 74 5.63 7.71 -9.94
CA ARG A 74 5.02 7.28 -11.20
C ARG A 74 4.29 5.99 -10.88
N GLN A 75 3.09 5.82 -11.40
CA GLN A 75 2.17 4.74 -11.02
C GLN A 75 2.79 3.33 -11.04
N GLU A 76 3.84 3.14 -11.84
CA GLU A 76 4.52 1.88 -12.07
C GLU A 76 5.83 1.73 -11.27
N ASP A 77 6.50 2.83 -10.94
CA ASP A 77 7.78 2.84 -10.23
C ASP A 77 7.57 3.19 -8.75
N VAL A 78 7.94 2.27 -7.87
CA VAL A 78 7.86 2.44 -6.42
C VAL A 78 9.23 2.84 -5.90
N ASN A 79 9.34 4.07 -5.42
CA ASN A 79 10.48 4.53 -4.64
C ASN A 79 9.98 5.26 -3.39
N LEU A 80 9.94 4.53 -2.28
CA LEU A 80 9.36 4.97 -1.01
C LEU A 80 10.43 4.88 0.08
N SER A 81 10.69 5.98 0.79
CA SER A 81 11.60 5.99 1.93
C SER A 81 10.84 6.02 3.23
N PHE A 82 11.10 5.04 4.08
CA PHE A 82 10.55 4.93 5.43
C PHE A 82 11.63 5.23 6.47
N GLY A 83 11.23 5.75 7.61
CA GLY A 83 12.12 5.81 8.76
C GLY A 83 11.41 6.00 10.07
N THR A 84 12.19 6.12 11.14
CA THR A 84 11.65 6.16 12.49
C THR A 84 10.66 7.33 12.66
N PRO A 85 9.47 7.11 13.25
CA PRO A 85 8.49 8.17 13.51
C PRO A 85 9.12 9.35 14.25
N ARG A 86 8.68 10.58 13.96
CA ARG A 86 9.20 11.78 14.63
C ARG A 86 8.89 11.82 16.13
N ASP A 87 7.81 11.15 16.52
CA ASP A 87 7.33 11.09 17.92
C ASP A 87 7.98 9.95 18.72
N TYR A 88 8.90 9.19 18.12
CA TYR A 88 9.60 8.13 18.82
C TYR A 88 10.56 8.73 19.87
N PRO A 89 10.60 8.21 21.11
CA PRO A 89 11.43 8.78 22.16
C PRO A 89 12.90 8.76 21.75
N LYS A 90 13.59 9.88 22.00
CA LYS A 90 14.97 10.27 21.62
C LYS A 90 16.11 9.26 21.89
N LYS A 91 15.81 8.06 22.41
CA LYS A 91 16.77 6.98 22.68
C LYS A 91 16.82 5.89 21.61
N GLY A 92 16.02 5.99 20.53
CA GLY A 92 16.05 5.05 19.42
C GLY A 92 17.10 5.40 18.36
N VAL A 93 17.74 4.39 17.78
CA VAL A 93 18.58 4.55 16.57
C VAL A 93 17.69 4.99 15.42
N PHE A 94 18.00 6.12 14.80
CA PHE A 94 17.32 6.58 13.59
C PHE A 94 17.56 5.57 12.47
N ARG A 95 16.51 4.87 12.06
CA ARG A 95 16.58 3.85 11.00
C ARG A 95 15.89 4.41 9.77
N ARG A 96 16.52 4.22 8.61
CA ARG A 96 15.95 4.54 7.30
C ARG A 96 15.98 3.30 6.44
N VAL A 97 14.88 3.09 5.72
CA VAL A 97 14.69 1.95 4.82
C VAL A 97 14.05 2.45 3.55
N ASP A 98 14.63 2.08 2.42
CA ASP A 98 14.09 2.44 1.12
C ASP A 98 13.46 1.21 0.46
N LEU A 99 12.22 1.33 0.00
CA LEU A 99 11.54 0.35 -0.83
C LEU A 99 11.64 0.80 -2.28
N ILE A 100 12.37 0.04 -3.08
CA ILE A 100 12.60 0.31 -4.49
C ILE A 100 12.07 -0.87 -5.30
N GLY A 101 11.19 -0.61 -6.26
CA GLY A 101 10.58 -1.68 -7.04
C GLY A 101 9.54 -1.18 -8.02
N LYS A 102 8.65 -2.09 -8.42
CA LYS A 102 7.55 -1.83 -9.33
C LYS A 102 6.22 -2.24 -8.74
N PHE A 103 5.18 -1.48 -9.06
CA PHE A 103 3.80 -1.82 -8.73
C PHE A 103 3.12 -2.39 -9.97
N GLU A 104 2.77 -3.67 -9.92
CA GLU A 104 2.13 -4.39 -11.02
C GLU A 104 1.03 -5.30 -10.47
N ASN A 105 -0.16 -5.26 -11.08
CA ASN A 105 -1.29 -6.15 -10.77
C ASN A 105 -1.66 -6.22 -9.28
N GLY A 106 -1.57 -5.10 -8.55
CA GLY A 106 -1.90 -5.08 -7.12
C GLY A 106 -0.83 -5.71 -6.23
N ALA A 107 0.39 -5.91 -6.72
CA ALA A 107 1.54 -6.35 -5.94
C ALA A 107 2.71 -5.39 -6.14
N ILE A 108 3.58 -5.31 -5.14
CA ILE A 108 4.83 -4.56 -5.21
C ILE A 108 5.98 -5.56 -5.25
N PHE A 109 6.73 -5.54 -6.35
CA PHE A 109 7.90 -6.37 -6.57
C PHE A 109 9.14 -5.51 -6.45
N GLY A 110 10.03 -5.81 -5.51
CA GLY A 110 11.17 -4.94 -5.29
C GLY A 110 12.12 -5.40 -4.21
N VAL A 111 12.86 -4.43 -3.69
CA VAL A 111 13.90 -4.63 -2.69
C VAL A 111 13.71 -3.61 -1.58
N LEU A 112 13.73 -4.09 -0.33
CA LEU A 112 13.93 -3.26 0.85
C LEU A 112 15.44 -3.09 1.07
N VAL A 113 15.91 -1.86 1.07
CA VAL A 113 17.30 -1.51 1.37
C VAL A 113 17.36 -0.95 2.78
N ASP A 114 18.01 -1.68 3.68
CA ASP A 114 18.13 -1.33 5.09
C ASP A 114 19.60 -1.32 5.48
N GLY A 115 20.12 -0.15 5.87
CA GLY A 115 21.55 0.02 6.16
C GLY A 115 22.48 -0.35 4.99
N GLY A 116 22.00 -0.19 3.75
CA GLY A 116 22.73 -0.60 2.53
C GLY A 116 22.62 -2.08 2.19
N THR A 117 21.98 -2.91 3.02
CA THR A 117 21.74 -4.33 2.70
C THR A 117 20.43 -4.48 1.93
N PRO A 118 20.46 -5.05 0.71
CA PRO A 118 19.25 -5.30 -0.07
C PRO A 118 18.55 -6.60 0.36
N TYR A 119 17.22 -6.53 0.51
CA TYR A 119 16.35 -7.66 0.80
C TYR A 119 15.22 -7.73 -0.23
N PRO A 120 15.19 -8.76 -1.10
CA PRO A 120 14.11 -8.90 -2.07
C PRO A 120 12.78 -9.17 -1.36
N VAL A 121 11.73 -8.49 -1.81
CA VAL A 121 10.36 -8.61 -1.28
C VAL A 121 9.33 -8.65 -2.41
N ASN A 122 8.33 -9.51 -2.23
CA ASN A 122 7.17 -9.65 -3.12
C ASN A 122 5.92 -9.40 -2.30
N LEU A 123 5.52 -8.13 -2.21
CA LEU A 123 4.45 -7.64 -1.36
C LEU A 123 3.11 -7.76 -2.07
N HIS A 124 2.29 -8.73 -1.67
CA HIS A 124 0.96 -8.94 -2.24
C HIS A 124 -0.07 -8.07 -1.51
N ARG A 125 -0.95 -7.39 -2.25
CA ARG A 125 -2.05 -6.65 -1.65
C ARG A 125 -3.01 -7.62 -0.96
N ASN A 126 -3.26 -7.35 0.31
CA ASN A 126 -4.35 -7.96 1.05
C ASN A 126 -5.62 -7.13 0.85
N ILE A 127 -6.44 -7.57 -0.11
CA ILE A 127 -7.64 -6.85 -0.56
C ILE A 127 -8.64 -6.64 0.60
N ILE A 128 -8.78 -7.61 1.49
CA ILE A 128 -9.70 -7.57 2.64
C ILE A 128 -9.27 -6.49 3.64
N TYR A 129 -8.00 -6.48 4.03
CA TYR A 129 -7.47 -5.47 4.96
C TYR A 129 -7.43 -4.06 4.36
N SER A 130 -7.20 -3.96 3.05
CA SER A 130 -7.20 -2.68 2.33
C SER A 130 -8.58 -2.00 2.36
N MET A 131 -9.67 -2.77 2.27
CA MET A 131 -11.04 -2.24 2.35
C MET A 131 -11.38 -1.76 3.77
N VAL A 132 -11.02 -2.54 4.81
CA VAL A 132 -11.30 -2.19 6.21
C VAL A 132 -10.58 -0.91 6.63
N LYS A 133 -9.29 -0.75 6.25
CA LYS A 133 -8.54 0.45 6.64
C LYS A 133 -9.03 1.71 5.93
N ARG A 134 -9.38 1.63 4.64
CA ARG A 134 -10.02 2.75 3.93
C ARG A 134 -11.33 3.19 4.59
N ALA A 135 -12.20 2.24 4.97
CA ALA A 135 -13.41 2.57 5.71
C ALA A 135 -13.09 3.29 7.02
N SER A 136 -12.12 2.79 7.80
CA SER A 136 -11.72 3.43 9.06
C SER A 136 -11.14 4.85 8.87
N SER A 137 -10.44 5.12 7.76
CA SER A 137 -9.92 6.46 7.45
C SER A 137 -10.99 7.46 6.98
N ILE A 138 -12.14 6.96 6.52
CA ILE A 138 -13.28 7.78 6.07
C ILE A 138 -14.21 8.09 7.25
N PHE A 139 -14.37 7.16 8.20
CA PHE A 139 -15.27 7.29 9.35
C PHE A 139 -14.58 7.71 10.66
N GLY A 140 -13.24 7.73 10.70
CA GLY A 140 -12.44 8.16 11.84
C GLY A 140 -11.86 9.56 11.65
N GLY A 141 -12.71 10.57 11.76
CA GLY A 141 -12.36 11.99 11.85
C GLY A 141 -12.98 12.61 13.08
#